data_AF-A0AAD7CM67-F1
#
_entry.id   AF-A0AAD7CM67-F1
#
_cell.length_a   1.000
_cell.length_b   1.000
_cell.length_c   1.000
_cell.angle_alpha   90.00
_cell.angle_beta   90.00
_cell.angle_gamma   90.00
#
_symmetry.space_group_name_H-M   'P 1'
#
loop_
_entity.id
_entity.type
_entity.pdbx_description
1 polymer ?
#
loop_
_entity_poly.entity_id
_entity_poly.type
_entity_poly.pdbx_seq_one_letter_code
_entity_poly.pdbx_strand_id
1 'polypeptide(L)'
;MHRGGDIQLGADGCFSYRHLKSAGDGPISYDPSYFISKDKVLILCNIDMPGEQQQYIVACLEEVKDLIPLHAKIVQAYDVGCVTDHSLNLYPILSAGLRERISFFINPMHSFGHQWVCHIVYSPRLRWGLCLIDAEGVEHEHKNLVKKRTIANKVLRDCGVPVAELRRNWEEQKAAQSSIRSYASMHLKRELDKVLALQTQIDTVEQSIADVKQSITGPAASAASATLLRSLEKTHETLGSQAQQLYASLNIQDSFPELQGLPLEFVQTLLLMRDLKINIRKRVVGRTKLHQATRKVISKRQPALLRSIAKFNAYCVDLERVQPPGCPIPIPPPLSTQLNGLRDDPSLHEDVWITLAQGEIPRWLDNADVHDGIRALHSADRCAEETSRLNMERFNMANWLTQELSAFTLAIDTLTDSSLSLALEIHLKQLQFLCLM
;
A
#
# COMPACT_ATOMS: atom_id res chain seq x y z
N MET A 1 -13.95 -20.02 -7.12
CA MET A 1 -14.08 -19.43 -8.48
C MET A 1 -12.89 -18.50 -8.75
N HIS A 2 -11.76 -19.02 -9.25
CA HIS A 2 -10.51 -18.23 -9.42
C HIS A 2 -10.03 -18.23 -10.87
N ARG A 3 -10.90 -17.84 -11.80
CA ARG A 3 -10.47 -17.37 -13.13
C ARG A 3 -10.37 -15.85 -13.03
N GLY A 4 -9.26 -15.29 -13.53
CA GLY A 4 -8.87 -13.89 -13.46
C GLY A 4 -9.89 -12.89 -14.02
N GLY A 5 -9.44 -11.67 -14.31
CA GLY A 5 -10.26 -10.68 -15.01
C GLY A 5 -10.40 -11.01 -16.48
N ASP A 6 -11.60 -10.83 -17.03
CA ASP A 6 -11.80 -10.81 -18.49
C ASP A 6 -11.45 -9.41 -19.03
N ILE A 7 -11.75 -8.37 -18.24
CA ILE A 7 -11.50 -6.96 -18.58
C ILE A 7 -10.77 -6.30 -17.44
N GLN A 8 -9.69 -5.59 -17.75
CA GLN A 8 -9.00 -4.74 -16.80
C GLN A 8 -9.31 -3.27 -17.08
N LEU A 9 -9.68 -2.54 -16.03
CA LEU A 9 -9.95 -1.12 -16.08
C LEU A 9 -8.97 -0.40 -15.16
N GLY A 10 -8.13 0.45 -15.72
CA GLY A 10 -7.34 1.40 -14.94
C GLY A 10 -8.16 2.66 -14.67
N ALA A 11 -8.26 3.07 -13.41
CA ALA A 11 -8.79 4.38 -13.06
C ALA A 11 -7.67 5.19 -12.41
N ASP A 12 -7.35 6.32 -13.01
CA ASP A 12 -6.41 7.29 -12.47
C ASP A 12 -7.11 8.65 -12.33
N GLY A 13 -6.89 9.29 -11.18
CA GLY A 13 -7.30 10.66 -10.95
C GLY A 13 -6.30 11.59 -11.63
N CYS A 14 -6.54 11.95 -12.89
CA CYS A 14 -5.68 12.93 -13.57
C CYS A 14 -5.92 14.33 -12.98
N PHE A 15 -5.19 14.68 -11.92
CA PHE A 15 -5.17 16.00 -11.29
C PHE A 15 -4.34 17.02 -12.10
N SER A 16 -4.04 16.74 -13.38
CA SER A 16 -3.35 17.72 -14.20
C SER A 16 -4.24 18.95 -14.35
N TYR A 17 -3.88 20.01 -13.63
CA TYR A 17 -4.40 21.35 -13.81
C TYR A 17 -4.25 21.75 -15.28
N ARG A 18 -5.26 21.50 -16.12
CA ARG A 18 -5.56 22.12 -17.42
C ARG A 18 -6.61 21.30 -18.18
N HIS A 19 -7.88 21.41 -17.78
CA HIS A 19 -9.01 21.01 -18.61
C HIS A 19 -9.99 22.17 -18.80
N LEU A 20 -9.44 23.34 -19.14
CA LEU A 20 -10.18 24.34 -19.90
C LEU A 20 -10.18 23.89 -21.37
N LYS A 21 -11.36 23.71 -21.97
CA LYS A 21 -11.55 23.47 -23.41
C LYS A 21 -10.84 24.51 -24.32
N SER A 22 -10.42 25.64 -23.76
CA SER A 22 -9.69 26.72 -24.43
C SER A 22 -8.16 26.61 -24.39
N ALA A 23 -7.59 25.64 -23.67
CA ALA A 23 -6.15 25.43 -23.65
C ALA A 23 -5.77 24.51 -24.82
N GLY A 24 -5.20 25.11 -25.88
CA GLY A 24 -4.74 24.40 -27.07
C GLY A 24 -3.68 23.34 -26.82
N ASP A 25 -3.29 22.66 -27.89
CA ASP A 25 -2.29 21.59 -27.90
C ASP A 25 -1.06 21.97 -27.08
N GLY A 26 -0.50 20.97 -26.39
CA GLY A 26 0.68 21.13 -25.54
C GLY A 26 1.84 21.81 -26.29
N PRO A 27 2.79 22.42 -25.56
CA PRO A 27 3.96 23.02 -26.19
C PRO A 27 4.67 22.00 -27.08
N ILE A 28 5.00 22.41 -28.32
CA ILE A 28 5.58 21.60 -29.41
C ILE A 28 6.82 20.78 -28.98
N SER A 29 7.47 21.15 -27.88
CA SER A 29 8.67 20.49 -27.33
C SER A 29 8.40 19.44 -26.25
N TYR A 30 7.16 19.20 -25.87
CA TYR A 30 6.78 18.13 -24.96
C TYR A 30 6.10 17.02 -25.77
N ASP A 31 6.88 16.01 -26.15
CA ASP A 31 6.38 14.75 -26.70
C ASP A 31 6.30 13.73 -25.56
N PRO A 32 5.17 13.67 -24.84
CA PRO A 32 5.05 12.75 -23.72
C PRO A 32 4.90 11.33 -24.24
N SER A 33 5.89 10.50 -23.93
CA SER A 33 5.98 9.11 -24.39
C SER A 33 4.89 8.17 -23.81
N TYR A 34 4.07 8.65 -22.86
CA TYR A 34 3.15 7.81 -22.07
C TYR A 34 1.76 8.48 -21.82
N PHE A 35 1.11 9.05 -22.85
CA PHE A 35 -0.33 9.34 -22.75
C PHE A 35 -1.17 8.18 -23.29
N ILE A 36 -2.20 7.80 -22.54
CA ILE A 36 -3.30 7.01 -23.07
C ILE A 36 -4.11 7.93 -23.97
N SER A 37 -4.24 7.58 -25.26
CA SER A 37 -5.11 8.34 -26.19
C SER A 37 -6.52 8.46 -25.61
N LYS A 38 -7.19 9.59 -25.85
CA LYS A 38 -8.61 9.75 -25.51
C LYS A 38 -9.49 8.68 -26.16
N ASP A 39 -9.06 8.14 -27.29
CA ASP A 39 -9.74 7.04 -28.01
C ASP A 39 -9.74 5.71 -27.21
N LYS A 40 -8.90 5.60 -26.18
CA LYS A 40 -8.78 4.42 -25.31
C LYS A 40 -9.47 4.62 -23.96
N VAL A 41 -10.08 5.78 -23.72
CA VAL A 41 -10.81 6.10 -22.48
C VAL A 41 -12.26 5.67 -22.66
N LEU A 42 -12.72 4.74 -21.82
CA LEU A 42 -14.11 4.27 -21.86
C LEU A 42 -15.08 5.30 -21.26
N ILE A 43 -14.73 5.87 -20.11
CA ILE A 43 -15.59 6.79 -19.35
C ILE A 43 -14.77 7.93 -18.76
N LEU A 44 -15.35 9.13 -18.76
CA LEU A 44 -14.83 10.31 -18.08
C LEU A 44 -15.80 10.72 -16.98
N CYS A 45 -15.26 10.86 -15.75
CA CYS A 45 -16.00 11.39 -14.62
C CYS A 45 -15.36 12.72 -14.20
N ASN A 46 -16.16 13.79 -14.11
CA ASN A 46 -15.68 15.08 -13.65
C ASN A 46 -15.46 15.03 -12.12
N ILE A 47 -14.23 15.31 -11.71
CA ILE A 47 -13.87 15.42 -10.30
C ILE A 47 -14.15 16.85 -9.83
N ASP A 48 -15.14 16.99 -8.96
CA ASP A 48 -15.59 18.25 -8.38
C ASP A 48 -15.13 18.46 -6.93
N MET A 49 -14.62 17.41 -6.29
CA MET A 49 -14.16 17.43 -4.91
C MET A 49 -12.67 17.07 -4.81
N PRO A 50 -11.93 17.64 -3.86
CA PRO A 50 -10.53 17.30 -3.66
C PRO A 50 -10.32 15.81 -3.32
N GLY A 51 -9.28 15.24 -3.93
CA GLY A 51 -8.82 13.89 -3.66
C GLY A 51 -9.56 12.80 -4.43
N GLU A 52 -8.99 11.60 -4.39
CA GLU A 52 -9.61 10.41 -5.00
C GLU A 52 -10.68 9.86 -4.06
N GLN A 53 -11.93 9.91 -4.52
CA GLN A 53 -13.09 9.50 -3.74
C GLN A 53 -13.78 8.29 -4.36
N GLN A 54 -14.29 7.41 -3.51
CA GLN A 54 -14.96 6.17 -3.91
C GLN A 54 -16.18 6.41 -4.81
N GLN A 55 -16.87 7.54 -4.66
CA GLN A 55 -18.05 7.87 -5.46
C GLN A 55 -17.76 7.93 -6.97
N TYR A 56 -16.56 8.38 -7.36
CA TYR A 56 -16.20 8.51 -8.77
C TYR A 56 -16.04 7.13 -9.42
N ILE A 57 -15.33 6.22 -8.75
CA ILE A 57 -15.15 4.87 -9.30
C ILE A 57 -16.46 4.07 -9.29
N VAL A 58 -17.31 4.26 -8.27
CA VAL A 58 -18.63 3.63 -8.23
C VAL A 58 -19.49 4.11 -9.41
N ALA A 59 -19.55 5.42 -9.65
CA ALA A 59 -20.28 5.97 -10.80
C ALA A 59 -19.72 5.45 -12.13
N CYS A 60 -18.39 5.43 -12.30
CA CYS A 60 -17.78 4.84 -13.51
C CYS A 60 -18.14 3.37 -13.69
N LEU A 61 -18.11 2.56 -12.64
CA LEU A 61 -18.45 1.13 -12.72
C LEU A 61 -19.93 0.91 -13.09
N GLU A 62 -20.83 1.75 -12.57
CA GLU A 62 -22.25 1.72 -12.93
C GLU A 62 -22.50 2.02 -14.40
N GLU A 63 -21.75 2.97 -14.98
CA GLU A 63 -21.86 3.30 -16.40
C GLU A 63 -21.16 2.25 -17.30
N VAL A 64 -20.00 1.72 -16.88
CA VAL A 64 -19.27 0.71 -17.66
C VAL A 64 -20.08 -0.59 -17.77
N LYS A 65 -20.91 -0.94 -16.78
CA LYS A 65 -21.60 -2.23 -16.73
C LYS A 65 -22.42 -2.53 -17.99
N ASP A 66 -22.96 -1.49 -18.64
CA ASP A 66 -23.81 -1.59 -19.82
C ASP A 66 -23.00 -1.65 -21.12
N LEU A 67 -21.70 -1.31 -21.06
CA LEU A 67 -20.76 -1.36 -22.18
C LEU A 67 -20.02 -2.70 -22.27
N ILE A 68 -20.10 -3.54 -21.25
CA ILE A 68 -19.36 -4.80 -21.16
C ILE A 68 -20.30 -6.02 -21.09
N PRO A 69 -19.87 -7.19 -21.60
CA PRO A 69 -20.69 -8.40 -21.55
C PRO A 69 -21.12 -8.77 -20.12
N LEU A 70 -22.38 -9.17 -19.92
CA LEU A 70 -22.95 -9.45 -18.57
C LEU A 70 -22.20 -10.49 -17.74
N HIS A 71 -21.47 -11.40 -18.38
CA HIS A 71 -20.70 -12.45 -17.71
C HIS A 71 -19.21 -12.12 -17.56
N ALA A 72 -18.77 -10.98 -18.10
CA ALA A 72 -17.38 -10.55 -18.00
C ALA A 72 -17.06 -10.12 -16.57
N LYS A 73 -15.94 -10.62 -16.06
CA LYS A 73 -15.32 -10.20 -14.81
C LYS A 73 -14.44 -8.99 -15.04
N ILE A 74 -14.65 -7.99 -14.21
CA ILE A 74 -13.93 -6.73 -14.23
C ILE A 74 -12.86 -6.77 -13.13
N VAL A 75 -11.64 -6.41 -13.51
CA VAL A 75 -10.59 -6.08 -12.57
C VAL A 75 -10.38 -4.58 -12.62
N GLN A 76 -10.68 -3.89 -11.52
CA GLN A 76 -10.51 -2.46 -11.38
C GLN A 76 -9.19 -2.14 -10.67
N ALA A 77 -8.28 -1.44 -11.34
CA ALA A 77 -7.15 -0.78 -10.71
C ALA A 77 -7.60 0.58 -10.19
N TYR A 78 -7.44 0.83 -8.90
CA TYR A 78 -7.79 2.12 -8.29
C TYR A 78 -6.98 2.32 -7.01
N ASP A 79 -6.44 3.52 -6.79
CA ASP A 79 -5.54 3.77 -5.65
C ASP A 79 -6.23 3.46 -4.33
N VAL A 80 -7.42 4.03 -4.11
CA VAL A 80 -8.22 3.75 -2.90
C VAL A 80 -9.09 2.49 -3.07
N GLY A 81 -8.76 1.61 -4.02
CA GLY A 81 -9.51 0.41 -4.36
C GLY A 81 -9.71 -0.55 -3.18
N CYS A 82 -8.78 -0.65 -2.22
CA CYS A 82 -8.99 -1.46 -1.02
C CYS A 82 -10.10 -0.91 -0.11
N VAL A 83 -10.24 0.42 -0.05
CA VAL A 83 -11.29 1.08 0.75
C VAL A 83 -12.62 0.93 0.02
N THR A 84 -12.63 1.12 -1.30
CA THR A 84 -13.81 0.89 -2.14
C THR A 84 -14.32 -0.54 -2.02
N ASP A 85 -13.45 -1.55 -2.19
CA ASP A 85 -13.84 -2.96 -2.10
C ASP A 85 -14.43 -3.29 -0.72
N HIS A 86 -13.85 -2.74 0.35
CA HIS A 86 -14.40 -2.89 1.70
C HIS A 86 -15.80 -2.28 1.83
N SER A 87 -16.01 -1.05 1.37
CA SER A 87 -17.33 -0.41 1.39
C SER A 87 -18.37 -1.20 0.59
N LEU A 88 -17.99 -1.71 -0.58
CA LEU A 88 -18.85 -2.50 -1.45
C LEU A 88 -19.18 -3.91 -0.89
N ASN A 89 -18.36 -4.41 0.04
CA ASN A 89 -18.67 -5.65 0.77
C ASN A 89 -19.62 -5.41 1.96
N LEU A 90 -19.61 -4.20 2.53
CA LEU A 90 -20.47 -3.85 3.66
C LEU A 90 -21.85 -3.34 3.21
N TYR A 91 -21.91 -2.66 2.07
CA TYR A 91 -23.10 -1.96 1.63
C TYR A 91 -23.44 -2.32 0.18
N PRO A 92 -24.73 -2.54 -0.15
CA PRO A 92 -25.19 -2.82 -1.51
C PRO A 92 -25.26 -1.52 -2.33
N ILE A 93 -24.10 -0.92 -2.60
CA ILE A 93 -23.99 0.36 -3.32
C ILE A 93 -24.16 0.18 -4.83
N LEU A 94 -23.64 -0.93 -5.37
CA LEU A 94 -23.72 -1.23 -6.81
C LEU A 94 -25.04 -1.91 -7.17
N SER A 95 -25.43 -1.76 -8.43
CA SER A 95 -26.51 -2.48 -9.08
C SER A 95 -26.38 -4.01 -8.90
N ALA A 96 -27.52 -4.69 -8.79
CA ALA A 96 -27.58 -6.13 -8.55
C ALA A 96 -26.75 -6.92 -9.57
N GLY A 97 -25.94 -7.87 -9.10
CA GLY A 97 -25.10 -8.73 -9.94
C GLY A 97 -23.77 -8.10 -10.39
N LEU A 98 -23.58 -6.79 -10.24
CA LEU A 98 -22.34 -6.11 -10.65
C LEU A 98 -21.21 -6.36 -9.66
N ARG A 99 -21.51 -6.37 -8.35
CA ARG A 99 -20.51 -6.61 -7.29
C ARG A 99 -19.76 -7.92 -7.49
N GLU A 100 -20.47 -8.99 -7.80
CA GLU A 100 -19.93 -10.36 -7.95
C GLU A 100 -18.95 -10.49 -9.12
N ARG A 101 -19.00 -9.53 -10.06
CA ARG A 101 -18.17 -9.49 -11.26
C ARG A 101 -16.92 -8.63 -11.06
N ILE A 102 -16.83 -7.84 -10.00
CA ILE A 102 -15.75 -6.87 -9.78
C ILE A 102 -14.74 -7.38 -8.77
N SER A 103 -13.47 -7.19 -9.10
CA SER A 103 -12.36 -7.31 -8.15
C SER A 103 -11.46 -6.08 -8.24
N PHE A 104 -10.93 -5.63 -7.11
CA PHE A 104 -10.05 -4.46 -7.06
C PHE A 104 -8.60 -4.87 -6.92
N PHE A 105 -7.69 -4.09 -7.48
CA PHE A 105 -6.27 -4.11 -7.13
C PHE A 105 -5.69 -2.71 -7.00
N ILE A 106 -4.58 -2.63 -6.28
CA ILE A 106 -3.86 -1.39 -6.09
C ILE A 106 -2.58 -1.47 -6.92
N ASN A 107 -2.30 -0.41 -7.66
CA ASN A 107 -1.05 -0.31 -8.40
C ASN A 107 0.15 -0.46 -7.43
N PRO A 108 1.16 -1.28 -7.76
CA PRO A 108 2.39 -1.38 -6.98
C PRO A 108 2.98 -0.02 -6.53
N MET A 109 2.90 1.02 -7.36
CA MET A 109 3.40 2.37 -7.07
C MET A 109 2.63 3.07 -5.95
N HIS A 110 1.33 2.79 -5.83
CA HIS A 110 0.44 3.38 -4.83
C HIS A 110 0.34 2.55 -3.56
N SER A 111 0.72 1.27 -3.62
CA SER A 111 0.64 0.32 -2.50
C SER A 111 1.31 0.83 -1.21
N PHE A 112 2.41 1.60 -1.30
CA PHE A 112 3.13 2.16 -0.15
C PHE A 112 2.30 3.09 0.75
N GLY A 113 1.19 3.63 0.25
CA GLY A 113 0.26 4.43 1.03
C GLY A 113 -0.68 3.62 1.92
N HIS A 114 -0.72 2.30 1.77
CA HIS A 114 -1.72 1.41 2.37
C HIS A 114 -1.16 0.60 3.55
N GLN A 115 -2.06 -0.14 4.21
CA GLN A 115 -1.67 -1.12 5.22
C GLN A 115 -0.93 -2.31 4.59
N TRP A 116 -0.07 -2.98 5.36
CA TRP A 116 0.69 -4.15 4.91
C TRP A 116 -0.19 -5.22 4.26
N VAL A 117 -1.37 -5.50 4.83
CA VAL A 117 -2.35 -6.46 4.27
C VAL A 117 -2.72 -6.13 2.83
N CYS A 118 -2.77 -4.85 2.46
CA CYS A 118 -3.07 -4.45 1.09
C CYS A 118 -1.98 -4.85 0.09
N HIS A 119 -0.72 -4.92 0.52
CA HIS A 119 0.38 -5.42 -0.32
C HIS A 119 0.26 -6.91 -0.61
N ILE A 120 -0.51 -7.65 0.18
CA ILE A 120 -0.75 -9.09 0.00
C ILE A 120 -2.04 -9.29 -0.78
N VAL A 121 -3.14 -8.73 -0.26
CA VAL A 121 -4.50 -8.96 -0.76
C VAL A 121 -4.77 -8.23 -2.07
N TYR A 122 -4.24 -7.01 -2.22
CA TYR A 122 -4.54 -6.16 -3.37
C TYR A 122 -3.39 -6.06 -4.39
N SER A 123 -2.28 -6.76 -4.17
CA SER A 123 -1.16 -6.76 -5.11
C SER A 123 -1.51 -7.52 -6.40
N PRO A 124 -1.28 -6.93 -7.59
CA PRO A 124 -1.44 -7.64 -8.85
C PRO A 124 -0.41 -8.77 -9.01
N ARG A 125 0.78 -8.62 -8.41
CA ARG A 125 1.86 -9.60 -8.51
C ARG A 125 1.64 -10.87 -7.68
N LEU A 126 0.71 -10.83 -6.73
CA LEU A 126 0.41 -11.94 -5.80
C LEU A 126 -0.97 -12.57 -6.05
N ARG A 127 -1.71 -12.09 -7.06
CA ARG A 127 -3.04 -12.60 -7.38
C ARG A 127 -3.12 -13.18 -8.77
N TRP A 128 -3.68 -14.38 -8.82
CA TRP A 128 -4.00 -15.06 -10.06
C TRP A 128 -4.93 -14.22 -10.93
N GLY A 129 -4.65 -14.16 -12.24
CA GLY A 129 -5.45 -13.44 -13.21
C GLY A 129 -5.01 -12.01 -13.53
N LEU A 130 -3.99 -11.48 -12.82
CA LEU A 130 -3.49 -10.12 -13.00
C LEU A 130 -2.10 -10.07 -13.67
N CYS A 131 -1.54 -11.24 -14.02
CA CYS A 131 -0.30 -11.37 -14.76
C CYS A 131 0.85 -10.48 -14.23
N LEU A 132 1.58 -9.80 -15.13
CA LEU A 132 2.68 -8.87 -14.82
C LEU A 132 2.25 -7.41 -15.02
N ILE A 133 0.96 -7.11 -14.87
CA ILE A 133 0.40 -5.81 -15.22
C ILE A 133 0.52 -4.82 -14.04
N ASP A 134 0.90 -3.59 -14.33
CA ASP A 134 0.99 -2.48 -13.36
C ASP A 134 -0.28 -1.60 -13.31
N ALA A 135 -1.06 -1.59 -14.41
CA ALA A 135 -2.23 -0.76 -14.68
C ALA A 135 -1.98 0.71 -15.03
N GLU A 136 -0.72 1.12 -15.13
CA GLU A 136 -0.33 2.46 -15.61
C GLU A 136 0.24 2.40 -17.03
N GLY A 137 0.38 1.20 -17.62
CA GLY A 137 0.84 1.05 -19.00
C GLY A 137 2.33 1.35 -19.18
N VAL A 138 3.09 1.36 -18.08
CA VAL A 138 4.50 1.76 -18.06
C VAL A 138 5.42 0.56 -18.32
N GLU A 139 4.93 -0.67 -18.16
CA GLU A 139 5.77 -1.86 -18.27
C GLU A 139 5.35 -2.85 -19.39
N HIS A 140 6.09 -2.81 -20.50
CA HIS A 140 6.27 -3.98 -21.39
C HIS A 140 7.18 -5.02 -20.72
N GLU A 141 6.77 -5.55 -19.57
CA GLU A 141 7.55 -6.56 -18.81
C GLU A 141 7.75 -7.87 -19.59
N HIS A 142 7.03 -8.08 -20.71
CA HIS A 142 7.20 -9.20 -21.64
C HIS A 142 8.64 -9.40 -22.10
N LYS A 143 9.38 -8.30 -22.34
CA LYS A 143 10.78 -8.35 -22.80
C LYS A 143 11.69 -9.09 -21.81
N ASN A 144 11.34 -9.07 -20.53
CA ASN A 144 12.10 -9.73 -19.48
C ASN A 144 11.45 -11.02 -18.98
N LEU A 145 10.33 -11.46 -19.55
CA LEU A 145 9.58 -12.62 -19.08
C LEU A 145 10.43 -13.89 -19.06
N VAL A 146 11.18 -14.16 -20.12
CA VAL A 146 12.06 -15.33 -20.21
C VAL A 146 13.16 -15.26 -19.14
N LYS A 147 13.77 -14.09 -18.94
CA LYS A 147 14.80 -13.86 -17.93
C LYS A 147 14.25 -14.06 -16.52
N LYS A 148 13.10 -13.44 -16.21
CA LYS A 148 12.40 -13.58 -14.92
C LYS A 148 12.05 -15.03 -14.62
N ARG A 149 11.45 -15.74 -15.59
CA ARG A 149 11.12 -17.16 -15.47
C ARG A 149 12.36 -18.01 -15.22
N THR A 150 13.47 -17.70 -15.89
CA THR A 150 14.73 -18.44 -15.75
C THR A 150 15.32 -18.26 -14.35
N ILE A 151 15.34 -17.03 -13.85
CA ILE A 151 15.80 -16.70 -12.49
C ILE A 151 14.90 -17.37 -11.45
N ALA A 152 13.58 -17.23 -11.58
CA ALA A 152 12.61 -17.84 -10.68
C ALA A 152 12.75 -19.37 -10.62
N ASN A 153 12.83 -20.03 -11.78
CA ASN A 153 13.03 -21.48 -11.85
C ASN A 153 14.38 -21.93 -11.31
N LYS A 154 15.42 -21.08 -11.38
CA LYS A 154 16.70 -21.36 -10.74
C LYS A 154 16.56 -21.33 -9.23
N VAL A 155 15.98 -20.27 -8.66
CA VAL A 155 15.76 -20.16 -7.21
C VAL A 155 14.89 -21.31 -6.69
N LEU A 156 13.84 -21.71 -7.41
CA LEU A 156 13.01 -22.87 -7.04
C LEU A 156 13.75 -24.20 -7.03
N ARG A 157 14.80 -24.36 -7.85
CA ARG A 157 15.67 -25.54 -7.81
C ARG A 157 16.67 -25.44 -6.66
N ASP A 158 17.27 -24.27 -6.49
CA ASP A 158 18.35 -24.04 -5.54
C ASP A 158 17.84 -24.05 -4.08
N CYS A 159 16.61 -23.60 -3.82
CA CYS A 159 16.03 -23.58 -2.47
C CYS A 159 15.69 -24.98 -1.92
N GLY A 160 15.58 -26.00 -2.79
CA GLY A 160 15.33 -27.39 -2.39
C GLY A 160 13.97 -27.67 -1.74
N VAL A 161 13.08 -26.67 -1.61
CA VAL A 161 11.76 -26.82 -1.01
C VAL A 161 10.72 -27.23 -2.06
N PRO A 162 9.92 -28.30 -1.85
CA PRO A 162 8.89 -28.70 -2.80
C PRO A 162 7.85 -27.59 -3.05
N VAL A 163 7.42 -27.42 -4.30
CA VAL A 163 6.41 -26.41 -4.68
C VAL A 163 5.11 -26.52 -3.87
N ALA A 164 4.67 -27.75 -3.57
CA ALA A 164 3.47 -27.97 -2.74
C ALA A 164 3.63 -27.40 -1.32
N GLU A 165 4.83 -27.52 -0.75
CA GLU A 165 5.14 -26.96 0.56
C GLU A 165 5.23 -25.43 0.51
N LEU A 166 5.84 -24.86 -0.53
CA LEU A 166 5.86 -23.41 -0.75
C LEU A 166 4.44 -22.83 -0.87
N ARG A 167 3.53 -23.52 -1.58
CA ARG A 167 2.12 -23.11 -1.67
C ARG A 167 1.41 -23.17 -0.31
N ARG A 168 1.63 -24.23 0.47
CA ARG A 168 1.04 -24.35 1.82
C ARG A 168 1.51 -23.22 2.73
N ASN A 169 2.82 -22.97 2.77
CA ASN A 169 3.43 -21.88 3.52
C ASN A 169 2.90 -20.51 3.08
N TRP A 170 2.66 -20.29 1.79
CA TRP A 170 2.04 -19.07 1.29
C TRP A 170 0.59 -18.90 1.77
N GLU A 171 -0.22 -19.97 1.76
CA GLU A 171 -1.59 -19.90 2.29
C GLU A 171 -1.61 -19.61 3.80
N GLU A 172 -0.70 -20.23 4.57
CA GLU A 172 -0.51 -19.95 6.00
C GLU A 172 -0.11 -18.49 6.24
N GLN A 173 0.84 -17.96 5.46
CA GLN A 173 1.27 -16.56 5.52
C GLN A 173 0.09 -15.62 5.25
N LYS A 174 -0.68 -15.86 4.17
CA LYS A 174 -1.86 -15.08 3.85
C LYS A 174 -2.88 -15.14 4.98
N ALA A 175 -3.19 -16.32 5.51
CA ALA A 175 -4.16 -16.47 6.59
C ALA A 175 -3.73 -15.72 7.85
N ALA A 176 -2.46 -15.84 8.26
CA ALA A 176 -1.91 -15.15 9.41
C ALA A 176 -1.96 -13.62 9.23
N GLN A 177 -1.50 -13.11 8.09
CA GLN A 177 -1.36 -11.68 7.84
C GLN A 177 -2.70 -10.99 7.50
N SER A 178 -3.65 -11.70 6.88
CA SER A 178 -5.00 -11.20 6.60
C SER A 178 -6.02 -11.38 7.73
N SER A 179 -5.66 -12.12 8.80
CA SER A 179 -6.55 -12.30 9.95
C SER A 179 -6.89 -10.96 10.59
N ILE A 180 -8.16 -10.82 11.02
CA ILE A 180 -8.76 -9.61 11.60
C ILE A 180 -7.94 -9.04 12.79
N ARG A 181 -7.05 -9.82 13.42
CA ARG A 181 -6.14 -9.34 14.48
C ARG A 181 -5.12 -8.30 13.99
N SER A 182 -4.79 -8.27 12.69
CA SER A 182 -3.97 -7.20 12.10
C SER A 182 -4.74 -5.88 11.92
N TYR A 183 -6.08 -5.94 11.97
CA TYR A 183 -7.00 -4.82 12.14
C TYR A 183 -7.33 -4.65 13.62
N ALA A 184 -6.32 -4.38 14.45
CA ALA A 184 -6.57 -3.86 15.80
C ALA A 184 -7.61 -2.73 15.68
N SER A 185 -8.74 -2.91 16.36
CA SER A 185 -10.00 -2.22 16.07
C SER A 185 -9.75 -0.72 15.83
N MET A 186 -10.34 -0.14 14.79
CA MET A 186 -10.24 1.32 14.55
C MET A 186 -10.56 2.13 15.83
N HIS A 187 -11.38 1.57 16.72
CA HIS A 187 -11.62 2.05 18.06
C HIS A 187 -10.35 2.10 18.92
N LEU A 188 -9.64 0.98 19.10
CA LEU A 188 -8.37 0.93 19.85
C LEU A 188 -7.34 1.92 19.28
N LYS A 189 -7.19 1.98 17.96
CA LYS A 189 -6.29 2.94 17.32
C LYS A 189 -6.68 4.40 17.60
N ARG A 190 -7.98 4.73 17.55
CA ARG A 190 -8.48 6.08 17.87
C ARG A 190 -8.26 6.44 19.33
N GLU A 191 -8.52 5.52 20.26
CA GLU A 191 -8.28 5.77 21.68
C GLU A 191 -6.77 5.91 21.98
N LEU A 192 -5.92 5.12 21.31
CA LEU A 192 -4.46 5.22 21.43
C LEU A 192 -3.91 6.52 20.83
N ASP A 193 -4.48 6.99 19.70
CA ASP A 193 -4.17 8.30 19.11
C ASP A 193 -4.52 9.45 20.08
N LYS A 194 -5.60 9.33 20.87
CA LYS A 194 -5.93 10.30 21.93
C LYS A 194 -4.88 10.29 23.03
N VAL A 195 -4.39 9.11 23.43
CA VAL A 195 -3.33 9.04 24.43
C VAL A 195 -2.02 9.64 23.91
N LEU A 196 -1.68 9.44 22.64
CA LEU A 196 -0.51 10.09 22.01
C LEU A 196 -0.65 11.62 21.97
N ALA A 197 -1.86 12.13 21.72
CA ALA A 197 -2.15 13.56 21.78
C ALA A 197 -1.93 14.10 23.20
N LEU A 198 -2.42 13.40 24.22
CA LEU A 198 -2.17 13.75 25.62
C LEU A 198 -0.68 13.68 25.96
N GLN A 199 0.04 12.65 25.51
CA GLN A 199 1.48 12.52 25.77
C GLN A 199 2.29 13.64 25.10
N THR A 200 1.89 14.09 23.91
CA THR A 200 2.53 15.23 23.25
C THR A 200 2.31 16.53 24.06
N GLN A 201 1.14 16.68 24.67
CA GLN A 201 0.84 17.82 25.56
C GLN A 201 1.65 17.72 26.85
N ILE A 202 1.75 16.53 27.46
CA ILE A 202 2.60 16.27 28.64
C ILE A 202 4.05 16.67 28.33
N ASP A 203 4.62 16.20 27.22
CA ASP A 203 6.00 16.51 26.82
C ASP A 203 6.21 18.02 26.60
N THR A 204 5.18 18.72 26.06
CA THR A 204 5.22 20.18 25.88
C THR A 204 5.21 20.92 27.21
N VAL A 205 4.41 20.46 28.17
CA VAL A 205 4.34 21.03 29.52
C VAL A 205 5.63 20.74 30.29
N GLU A 206 6.20 19.52 30.19
CA GLU A 206 7.50 19.18 30.80
C GLU A 206 8.63 20.08 30.29
N GLN A 207 8.69 20.32 28.97
CA GLN A 207 9.67 21.24 28.41
C GLN A 207 9.46 22.66 28.94
N SER A 208 8.21 23.12 29.03
CA SER A 208 7.89 24.45 29.58
C SER A 208 8.29 24.56 31.06
N ILE A 209 8.11 23.49 31.85
CA ILE A 209 8.56 23.41 33.25
C ILE A 209 10.08 23.51 33.32
N ALA A 210 10.81 22.79 32.45
CA ALA A 210 12.27 22.82 32.40
C ALA A 210 12.79 24.23 32.04
N ASP A 211 12.21 24.87 31.02
CA ASP A 211 12.58 26.22 30.56
C ASP A 211 12.32 27.28 31.64
N VAL A 212 11.18 27.17 32.34
CA VAL A 212 10.85 28.05 33.48
C VAL A 212 11.80 27.80 34.66
N LYS A 213 12.11 26.54 35.01
CA LYS A 213 13.08 26.20 36.06
C LYS A 213 14.47 26.76 35.75
N GLN A 214 14.89 26.69 34.49
CA GLN A 214 16.18 27.24 34.03
C GLN A 214 16.20 28.78 34.03
N SER A 215 15.06 29.42 33.79
CA SER A 215 14.93 30.89 33.83
C SER A 215 14.86 31.46 35.27
N ILE A 216 14.56 30.62 36.26
CA ILE A 216 14.41 31.00 37.68
C ILE A 216 15.76 31.01 38.43
N THR A 217 16.87 30.56 37.83
CA THR A 217 18.19 30.47 38.53
C THR A 217 18.90 31.81 38.78
N GLY A 218 18.23 32.96 38.62
CA GLY A 218 18.76 34.29 38.93
C GLY A 218 18.21 34.90 40.25
N PRO A 219 18.87 35.90 40.87
CA PRO A 219 18.57 36.40 42.22
C PRO A 219 17.23 37.18 42.37
N ALA A 220 16.35 37.15 41.38
CA ALA A 220 15.01 37.72 41.44
C ALA A 220 13.96 36.73 40.94
N ALA A 221 13.80 35.61 41.65
CA ALA A 221 12.66 34.72 41.46
C ALA A 221 11.38 35.45 41.92
N SER A 222 10.64 36.02 40.96
CA SER A 222 9.35 36.66 41.19
C SER A 222 8.33 35.67 41.76
N ALA A 223 7.52 36.08 42.73
CA ALA A 223 6.39 35.30 43.24
C ALA A 223 5.41 34.87 42.12
N ALA A 224 5.37 35.61 41.01
CA ALA A 224 4.62 35.25 39.81
C ALA A 224 5.20 34.02 39.10
N SER A 225 6.52 33.90 39.01
CA SER A 225 7.20 32.73 38.40
C SER A 225 7.00 31.46 39.21
N ALA A 226 7.03 31.55 40.55
CA ALA A 226 6.73 30.43 41.44
C ALA A 226 5.24 30.00 41.40
N THR A 227 4.34 30.92 41.04
CA THR A 227 2.91 30.63 40.87
C THR A 227 2.64 29.98 39.51
N LEU A 228 3.30 30.47 38.45
CA LEU A 228 3.25 29.88 37.11
C LEU A 228 3.82 28.45 37.11
N LEU A 229 4.93 28.21 37.80
CA LEU A 229 5.54 26.88 37.89
C LEU A 229 4.59 25.87 38.56
N ARG A 230 3.97 26.24 39.69
CA ARG A 230 2.96 25.41 40.36
C ARG A 230 1.74 25.12 39.46
N SER A 231 1.34 26.07 38.64
CA SER A 231 0.25 25.89 37.68
C SER A 231 0.62 24.87 36.58
N LEU A 232 1.85 24.96 36.05
CA LEU A 232 2.35 24.02 35.05
C LEU A 232 2.54 22.61 35.63
N GLU A 233 3.10 22.48 36.83
CA GLU A 233 3.24 21.19 37.54
C GLU A 233 1.87 20.54 37.81
N LYS A 234 0.86 21.32 38.22
CA LYS A 234 -0.51 20.82 38.38
C LYS A 234 -1.15 20.37 37.05
N THR A 235 -0.85 21.09 35.96
CA THR A 235 -1.34 20.74 34.62
C THR A 235 -0.69 19.43 34.14
N HIS A 236 0.60 19.25 34.43
CA HIS A 236 1.34 18.01 34.14
C HIS A 236 0.75 16.81 34.86
N GLU A 237 0.51 16.92 36.18
CA GLU A 237 -0.14 15.85 36.96
C GLU A 237 -1.55 15.51 36.44
N THR A 238 -2.33 16.53 36.07
CA THR A 238 -3.69 16.34 35.54
C THR A 238 -3.67 15.61 34.20
N LEU A 239 -2.81 16.03 33.26
CA LEU A 239 -2.67 15.37 31.96
C LEU A 239 -2.14 13.93 32.11
N GLY A 240 -1.19 13.71 33.03
CA GLY A 240 -0.67 12.38 33.36
C GLY A 240 -1.76 11.43 33.87
N SER A 241 -2.59 11.90 34.81
CA SER A 241 -3.71 11.09 35.33
C SER A 241 -4.77 10.78 34.26
N GLN A 242 -5.06 11.71 33.36
CA GLN A 242 -5.98 11.50 32.23
C GLN A 242 -5.45 10.45 31.25
N ALA A 243 -4.15 10.50 30.92
CA ALA A 243 -3.51 9.51 30.06
C ALA A 243 -3.56 8.11 30.69
N GLN A 244 -3.28 8.00 31.99
CA GLN A 244 -3.37 6.73 32.73
C GLN A 244 -4.81 6.19 32.81
N GLN A 245 -5.82 7.04 33.03
CA GLN A 245 -7.23 6.62 33.05
C GLN A 245 -7.71 6.12 31.68
N LEU A 246 -7.34 6.80 30.59
CA LEU A 246 -7.63 6.35 29.23
C LEU A 246 -6.95 5.02 28.92
N TYR A 247 -5.72 4.81 29.42
CA TYR A 247 -5.05 3.51 29.29
C TYR A 247 -5.69 2.40 30.12
N ALA A 248 -6.19 2.71 31.31
CA ALA A 248 -6.87 1.73 32.16
C ALA A 248 -8.26 1.34 31.63
N SER A 249 -8.94 2.25 30.91
CA SER A 249 -10.23 1.96 30.27
C SER A 249 -10.10 1.25 28.92
N LEU A 250 -8.93 1.33 28.30
CA LEU A 250 -8.56 0.52 27.16
C LEU A 250 -8.42 -0.93 27.66
N ASN A 251 -9.44 -1.76 27.42
CA ASN A 251 -9.41 -3.21 27.67
C ASN A 251 -8.44 -3.92 26.69
N ILE A 252 -7.14 -3.60 26.81
CA ILE A 252 -6.05 -4.07 25.95
C ILE A 252 -5.97 -5.60 26.02
N GLN A 253 -6.32 -6.20 27.16
CA GLN A 253 -6.32 -7.64 27.38
C GLN A 253 -7.38 -8.38 26.54
N ASP A 254 -8.53 -7.76 26.26
CA ASP A 254 -9.55 -8.34 25.36
C ASP A 254 -9.13 -8.23 23.88
N SER A 255 -8.33 -7.21 23.55
CA SER A 255 -7.87 -6.94 22.18
C SER A 255 -6.59 -7.70 21.81
N PHE A 256 -5.76 -8.05 22.79
CA PHE A 256 -4.53 -8.84 22.64
C PHE A 256 -4.46 -9.94 23.70
N PRO A 257 -5.11 -11.10 23.46
CA PRO A 257 -5.02 -12.26 24.33
C PRO A 257 -3.57 -12.72 24.58
N GLU A 258 -2.67 -12.41 23.65
CA GLU A 258 -1.23 -12.74 23.73
C GLU A 258 -0.48 -11.91 24.78
N LEU A 259 -1.04 -10.80 25.24
CA LEU A 259 -0.46 -9.95 26.29
C LEU A 259 -1.09 -10.24 27.67
N GLN A 260 -2.01 -11.21 27.73
CA GLN A 260 -2.69 -11.60 28.97
C GLN A 260 -1.70 -12.26 29.94
N GLY A 261 -1.66 -11.77 31.18
CA GLY A 261 -0.73 -12.25 32.22
C GLY A 261 0.62 -11.53 32.29
N LEU A 262 0.91 -10.60 31.38
CA LEU A 262 2.05 -9.70 31.51
C LEU A 262 1.73 -8.50 32.43
N PRO A 263 2.72 -7.93 33.15
CA PRO A 263 2.50 -6.74 33.97
C PRO A 263 1.96 -5.58 33.14
N LEU A 264 0.97 -4.87 33.68
CA LEU A 264 0.33 -3.74 32.99
C LEU A 264 1.36 -2.67 32.58
N GLU A 265 2.33 -2.38 33.45
CA GLU A 265 3.41 -1.42 33.20
C GLU A 265 4.30 -1.83 32.01
N PHE A 266 4.57 -3.13 31.86
CA PHE A 266 5.32 -3.68 30.73
C PHE A 266 4.53 -3.53 29.41
N VAL A 267 3.25 -3.91 29.43
CA VAL A 267 2.37 -3.81 28.24
C VAL A 267 2.20 -2.36 27.80
N GLN A 268 2.02 -1.42 28.74
CA GLN A 268 1.91 0.01 28.46
C GLN A 268 3.17 0.55 27.80
N THR A 269 4.33 0.26 28.38
CA THR A 269 5.62 0.71 27.85
C THR A 269 5.89 0.12 26.46
N LEU A 270 5.53 -1.14 26.24
CA LEU A 270 5.70 -1.83 24.96
C LEU A 270 4.86 -1.21 23.83
N LEU A 271 3.59 -0.89 24.10
CA LEU A 271 2.70 -0.25 23.13
C LEU A 271 3.13 1.19 22.81
N LEU A 272 3.49 1.97 23.84
CA LEU A 272 4.02 3.32 23.67
C LEU A 272 5.30 3.33 22.82
N MET A 273 6.22 2.40 23.09
CA MET A 273 7.45 2.24 22.33
C MET A 273 7.17 1.87 20.86
N ARG A 274 6.24 0.96 20.60
CA ARG A 274 5.84 0.55 19.24
C ARG A 274 5.38 1.73 18.40
N ASP A 275 4.46 2.52 18.93
CA ASP A 275 3.90 3.66 18.20
C ASP A 275 4.92 4.78 18.01
N LEU A 276 5.75 5.01 19.02
CA LEU A 276 6.85 5.97 18.92
C LEU A 276 7.81 5.57 17.79
N LYS A 277 8.17 4.27 17.67
CA LYS A 277 9.00 3.74 16.59
C LYS A 277 8.36 3.92 15.21
N ILE A 278 7.06 3.67 15.08
CA ILE A 278 6.29 3.90 13.84
C ILE A 278 6.32 5.38 13.45
N ASN A 279 6.16 6.28 14.42
CA ASN A 279 6.19 7.73 14.18
C ASN A 279 7.60 8.22 13.79
N ILE A 280 8.66 7.69 14.41
CA ILE A 280 10.06 7.94 14.03
C ILE A 280 10.27 7.49 12.58
N ARG A 281 9.88 6.24 12.24
CA ARG A 281 9.94 5.71 10.86
C ARG A 281 9.26 6.63 9.85
N LYS A 282 8.01 7.03 10.10
CA LYS A 282 7.28 7.96 9.20
C LYS A 282 8.00 9.29 9.00
N ARG A 283 8.63 9.83 10.05
CA ARG A 283 9.35 11.11 10.00
C ARG A 283 10.70 10.98 9.29
N VAL A 284 11.42 9.87 9.46
CA VAL A 284 12.71 9.60 8.82
C VAL A 284 12.54 9.23 7.35
N VAL A 285 11.51 8.46 7.01
CA VAL A 285 11.29 7.89 5.67
C VAL A 285 10.36 8.74 4.77
N GLY A 286 9.63 9.70 5.36
CA GLY A 286 8.61 10.59 4.76
C GLY A 286 8.40 10.64 3.22
N ARG A 287 7.13 10.39 2.83
CA ARG A 287 6.46 10.40 1.49
C ARG A 287 7.29 10.82 0.26
N THR A 288 7.32 9.91 -0.70
CA THR A 288 8.01 9.88 -2.00
C THR A 288 7.58 10.88 -3.08
N LYS A 289 6.81 11.95 -2.80
CA LYS A 289 6.42 12.93 -3.86
C LYS A 289 7.18 14.27 -3.89
N LEU A 290 8.22 14.47 -3.07
CA LEU A 290 9.01 15.71 -3.15
C LEU A 290 10.48 15.52 -2.73
N HIS A 291 11.21 14.67 -3.44
CA HIS A 291 12.55 14.21 -3.05
C HIS A 291 13.70 15.23 -3.17
N GLN A 292 13.43 16.52 -3.39
CA GLN A 292 14.46 17.57 -3.36
C GLN A 292 14.26 18.62 -2.25
N ALA A 293 13.08 18.71 -1.64
CA ALA A 293 12.80 19.66 -0.55
C ALA A 293 13.14 19.12 0.86
N THR A 294 13.35 17.81 1.01
CA THR A 294 13.38 17.12 2.30
C THR A 294 14.61 17.42 3.17
N ARG A 295 15.78 17.74 2.58
CA ARG A 295 16.98 18.08 3.37
C ARG A 295 16.83 19.37 4.20
N LYS A 296 16.11 20.38 3.68
CA LYS A 296 15.84 21.64 4.40
C LYS A 296 14.72 21.52 5.45
N VAL A 297 13.82 20.54 5.32
CA VAL A 297 12.73 20.30 6.29
C VAL A 297 13.20 19.44 7.46
N ILE A 298 14.10 18.47 7.22
CA ILE A 298 14.70 17.65 8.26
C ILE A 298 15.56 18.50 9.21
N SER A 299 16.36 19.45 8.72
CA SER A 299 17.16 20.32 9.61
C SER A 299 16.30 21.17 10.54
N LYS A 300 15.13 21.66 10.09
CA LYS A 300 14.17 22.40 10.95
C LYS A 300 13.45 21.52 11.98
N ARG A 301 13.40 20.19 11.79
CA ARG A 301 12.68 19.24 12.67
C ARG A 301 13.61 18.29 13.44
N GLN A 302 14.93 18.44 13.27
CA GLN A 302 15.96 17.60 13.88
C GLN A 302 15.86 17.51 15.42
N PRO A 303 15.62 18.59 16.17
CA PRO A 303 15.50 18.51 17.64
C PRO A 303 14.31 17.65 18.11
N ALA A 304 13.16 17.77 17.44
CA ALA A 304 11.96 16.99 17.79
C ALA A 304 12.13 15.50 17.47
N LEU A 305 12.82 15.19 16.36
CA LEU A 305 13.15 13.81 16.00
C LEU A 305 14.14 13.18 16.97
N LEU A 306 15.21 13.90 17.34
CA LEU A 306 16.19 13.44 18.33
C LEU A 306 15.57 13.21 19.70
N ARG A 307 14.65 14.09 20.14
CA ARG A 307 13.86 13.86 21.36
C ARG A 307 13.02 12.57 21.29
N SER A 308 12.39 12.32 20.14
CA SER A 308 11.62 11.09 19.93
C SER A 308 12.51 9.84 20.01
N ILE A 309 13.71 9.90 19.42
CA ILE A 309 14.71 8.81 19.48
C ILE A 309 15.21 8.60 20.91
N ALA A 310 15.54 9.67 21.63
CA ALA A 310 15.99 9.59 23.03
C ALA A 310 14.91 8.95 23.92
N LYS A 311 13.64 9.32 23.72
CA LYS A 311 12.50 8.74 24.44
C LYS A 311 12.28 7.26 24.08
N PHE A 312 12.46 6.88 22.81
CA PHE A 312 12.44 5.47 22.40
C PHE A 312 13.55 4.66 23.09
N ASN A 313 14.77 5.20 23.15
CA ASN A 313 15.89 4.54 23.83
C ASN A 313 15.67 4.44 25.34
N ALA A 314 15.02 5.43 25.96
CA ALA A 314 14.63 5.35 27.37
C ALA A 314 13.61 4.22 27.62
N TYR A 315 12.61 4.05 26.74
CA TYR A 315 11.68 2.93 26.84
C TYR A 315 12.34 1.56 26.67
N CYS A 316 13.43 1.46 25.90
CA CYS A 316 14.21 0.20 25.84
C CYS A 316 14.76 -0.18 27.21
N VAL A 317 15.29 0.80 27.95
CA VAL A 317 15.82 0.61 29.32
C VAL A 317 14.70 0.33 30.32
N ASP A 318 13.59 1.07 30.24
CA ASP A 318 12.44 0.86 31.14
C ASP A 318 11.86 -0.55 30.93
N LEU A 319 11.71 -1.01 29.69
CA LEU A 319 11.24 -2.36 29.38
C LEU A 319 12.17 -3.43 29.95
N GLU A 320 13.49 -3.23 29.88
CA GLU A 320 14.47 -4.18 30.43
C GLU A 320 14.33 -4.30 31.95
N ARG A 321 14.01 -3.19 32.63
CA ARG A 321 13.75 -3.18 34.08
C ARG A 321 12.44 -3.88 34.46
N VAL A 322 11.38 -3.70 33.67
CA VAL A 322 10.03 -4.20 33.99
C VAL A 322 9.69 -5.53 33.33
N GLN A 323 10.62 -6.12 32.56
CA GLN A 323 10.41 -7.38 31.86
C GLN A 323 10.31 -8.55 32.85
N PRO A 324 9.21 -9.35 32.80
CA PRO A 324 9.11 -10.56 33.59
C PRO A 324 10.16 -11.59 33.19
N PRO A 325 10.73 -12.36 34.15
CA PRO A 325 11.63 -13.45 33.83
C PRO A 325 10.93 -14.49 32.95
N GLY A 326 11.56 -14.86 31.82
CA GLY A 326 11.00 -15.78 30.84
C GLY A 326 10.00 -15.16 29.85
N CYS A 327 9.86 -13.83 29.81
CA CYS A 327 9.05 -13.14 28.82
C CYS A 327 9.58 -13.43 27.39
N PRO A 328 8.79 -13.99 26.47
CA PRO A 328 9.25 -14.33 25.11
C PRO A 328 9.37 -13.12 24.17
N ILE A 329 8.94 -11.93 24.61
CA ILE A 329 8.97 -10.72 23.78
C ILE A 329 10.37 -10.11 23.82
N PRO A 330 11.10 -10.04 22.69
CA PRO A 330 12.41 -9.42 22.66
C PRO A 330 12.28 -7.89 22.78
N ILE A 331 13.16 -7.29 23.58
CA ILE A 331 13.29 -5.84 23.66
C ILE A 331 14.06 -5.37 22.41
N PRO A 332 13.52 -4.42 21.62
CA PRO A 332 14.24 -3.89 20.47
C PRO A 332 15.53 -3.17 20.88
N PRO A 333 16.57 -3.19 20.02
CA PRO A 333 17.78 -2.42 20.28
C PRO A 333 17.51 -0.91 20.22
N PRO A 334 18.28 -0.09 20.97
CA PRO A 334 18.19 1.36 20.92
C PRO A 334 18.56 1.87 19.53
N LEU A 335 17.85 2.91 19.06
CA LEU A 335 18.11 3.55 17.78
C LEU A 335 19.32 4.50 17.87
N SER A 336 20.04 4.63 16.76
CA SER A 336 21.13 5.60 16.64
C SER A 336 20.64 7.04 16.82
N THR A 337 21.34 7.79 17.68
CA THR A 337 21.14 9.25 17.83
C THR A 337 21.79 10.03 16.68
N GLN A 338 22.61 9.39 15.86
CA GLN A 338 23.13 9.97 14.64
C GLN A 338 22.11 9.81 13.51
N LEU A 339 21.51 10.91 13.07
CA LEU A 339 20.51 10.90 12.01
C LEU A 339 21.07 10.50 10.63
N ASN A 340 22.38 10.62 10.45
CA ASN A 340 23.07 10.19 9.24
C ASN A 340 23.10 8.66 9.21
N GLY A 341 22.43 8.06 8.23
CA GLY A 341 22.36 6.59 8.09
C GLY A 341 21.24 5.92 8.88
N LEU A 342 20.53 6.63 9.78
CA LEU A 342 19.38 6.07 10.51
C LEU A 342 18.28 5.55 9.57
N ARG A 343 18.14 6.15 8.37
CA ARG A 343 17.20 5.68 7.34
C ARG A 343 17.50 4.27 6.85
N ASP A 344 18.78 3.92 6.77
CA ASP A 344 19.27 2.67 6.23
C ASP A 344 19.59 1.64 7.34
N ASP A 345 19.38 2.04 8.60
CA ASP A 345 19.57 1.20 9.78
C ASP A 345 18.46 0.13 9.87
N PRO A 346 18.78 -1.18 9.84
CA PRO A 346 17.80 -2.25 9.97
C PRO A 346 16.95 -2.14 11.24
N SER A 347 17.54 -1.69 12.35
CA SER A 347 16.86 -1.55 13.63
C SER A 347 15.70 -0.54 13.57
N LEU A 348 15.75 0.44 12.66
CA LEU A 348 14.65 1.37 12.43
C LEU A 348 13.43 0.66 11.85
N HIS A 349 13.66 -0.29 10.92
CA HIS A 349 12.61 -0.95 10.14
C HIS A 349 12.00 -2.16 10.86
N GLU A 350 12.75 -2.79 11.76
CA GLU A 350 12.24 -3.87 12.61
C GLU A 350 11.07 -3.40 13.47
N ASP A 351 10.00 -4.20 13.54
CA ASP A 351 8.84 -3.89 14.37
C ASP A 351 9.08 -4.17 15.85
N VAL A 352 8.31 -3.46 16.69
CA VAL A 352 8.20 -3.82 18.10
C VAL A 352 7.22 -4.96 18.21
N TRP A 353 7.70 -6.10 18.70
CA TRP A 353 6.92 -7.31 18.85
C TRP A 353 5.88 -7.14 19.96
N ILE A 354 4.60 -7.35 19.62
CA ILE A 354 3.47 -7.34 20.57
C ILE A 354 2.65 -8.64 20.51
N THR A 355 3.13 -9.60 19.72
CA THR A 355 2.48 -10.89 19.51
C THR A 355 3.44 -11.96 19.98
N LEU A 356 3.02 -12.76 20.96
CA LEU A 356 3.70 -13.99 21.30
C LEU A 356 3.36 -15.03 20.22
N ALA A 357 4.37 -15.52 19.50
CA ALA A 357 4.18 -16.71 18.69
C ALA A 357 3.95 -17.89 19.65
N GLN A 358 2.69 -18.22 19.93
CA GLN A 358 2.34 -19.47 20.58
C GLN A 358 2.44 -20.58 19.53
N GLY A 359 3.40 -21.49 19.70
CA GLY A 359 3.61 -22.65 18.83
C GLY A 359 4.93 -22.65 18.08
N GLU A 360 5.08 -23.60 17.14
CA GLU A 360 6.23 -23.64 16.23
C GLU A 360 6.22 -22.40 15.32
N ILE A 361 7.39 -21.77 15.16
CA ILE A 361 7.53 -20.64 14.25
C ILE A 361 7.26 -21.15 12.83
N PRO A 362 6.30 -20.55 12.09
CA PRO A 362 6.02 -21.00 10.74
C PRO A 362 7.26 -20.85 9.87
N ARG A 363 7.54 -21.84 9.02
CA ARG A 363 8.73 -21.84 8.16
C ARG A 363 8.76 -20.65 7.20
N TRP A 364 7.59 -20.16 6.76
CA TRP A 364 7.50 -18.94 5.96
C TRP A 364 7.94 -17.68 6.70
N LEU A 365 8.14 -17.72 8.02
CA LEU A 365 8.60 -16.62 8.83
C LEU A 365 10.11 -16.72 9.13
N ASP A 366 10.65 -17.92 9.40
CA ASP A 366 12.05 -18.11 9.84
C ASP A 366 13.03 -18.62 8.77
N ASN A 367 12.54 -19.24 7.70
CA ASN A 367 13.39 -19.99 6.77
C ASN A 367 13.61 -19.18 5.48
N ALA A 368 14.82 -18.67 5.28
CA ALA A 368 15.19 -17.86 4.12
C ALA A 368 14.91 -18.58 2.77
N ASP A 369 15.17 -19.88 2.68
CA ASP A 369 14.91 -20.67 1.48
C ASP A 369 13.41 -20.78 1.16
N VAL A 370 12.57 -20.85 2.19
CA VAL A 370 11.10 -20.80 2.03
C VAL A 370 10.65 -19.42 1.57
N HIS A 371 11.21 -18.33 2.10
CA HIS A 371 10.89 -16.97 1.68
C HIS A 371 11.22 -16.75 0.20
N ASP A 372 12.45 -17.07 -0.18
CA ASP A 372 12.93 -16.91 -1.55
C ASP A 372 12.21 -17.88 -2.50
N GLY A 373 11.91 -19.09 -2.03
CA GLY A 373 11.09 -20.06 -2.73
C GLY A 373 9.67 -19.54 -3.01
N ILE A 374 8.99 -18.93 -2.04
CA ILE A 374 7.64 -18.35 -2.22
C ILE A 374 7.68 -17.21 -3.25
N ARG A 375 8.66 -16.29 -3.15
CA ARG A 375 8.81 -15.19 -4.11
C ARG A 375 9.06 -15.71 -5.52
N ALA A 376 9.95 -16.70 -5.65
CA ALA A 376 10.27 -17.33 -6.92
C ALA A 376 9.07 -18.09 -7.49
N LEU A 377 8.29 -18.78 -6.65
CA LEU A 377 7.04 -19.45 -7.04
C LEU A 377 6.06 -18.46 -7.66
N HIS A 378 5.81 -17.33 -6.99
CA HIS A 378 4.94 -16.29 -7.53
C HIS A 378 5.46 -15.74 -8.86
N SER A 379 6.76 -15.45 -8.95
CA SER A 379 7.36 -14.95 -10.19
C SER A 379 7.21 -15.95 -11.34
N ALA A 380 7.43 -17.24 -11.09
CA ALA A 380 7.25 -18.31 -12.07
C ALA A 380 5.78 -18.44 -12.50
N ASP A 381 4.85 -18.45 -11.54
CA ASP A 381 3.41 -18.50 -11.81
C ASP A 381 2.95 -17.29 -12.65
N ARG A 382 3.41 -16.07 -12.32
CA ARG A 382 3.09 -14.85 -13.09
C ARG A 382 3.64 -14.93 -14.52
N CYS A 383 4.87 -15.42 -14.69
CA CYS A 383 5.44 -15.60 -16.03
C CYS A 383 4.67 -16.64 -16.86
N ALA A 384 4.21 -17.73 -16.24
CA ALA A 384 3.41 -18.75 -16.91
C ALA A 384 2.03 -18.23 -17.33
N GLU A 385 1.38 -17.46 -16.44
CA GLU A 385 0.10 -16.80 -16.73
C GLU A 385 0.25 -15.80 -17.88
N GLU A 386 1.27 -14.94 -17.81
CA GLU A 386 1.50 -13.92 -18.83
C GLU A 386 1.87 -14.54 -20.19
N THR A 387 2.63 -15.64 -20.21
CA THR A 387 2.88 -16.41 -21.44
C THR A 387 1.58 -16.92 -22.05
N SER A 388 0.67 -17.43 -21.22
CA SER A 388 -0.62 -17.95 -21.66
C SER A 388 -1.50 -16.84 -22.23
N ARG A 389 -1.53 -15.67 -21.57
CA ARG A 389 -2.24 -14.48 -22.04
C ARG A 389 -1.71 -13.98 -23.38
N LEU A 390 -0.39 -13.80 -23.50
CA LEU A 390 0.25 -13.40 -24.76
C LEU A 390 -0.06 -14.36 -25.91
N ASN A 391 -0.06 -15.67 -25.63
CA ASN A 391 -0.43 -16.67 -26.64
C ASN A 391 -1.88 -16.54 -27.08
N MET A 392 -2.79 -16.27 -26.14
CA MET A 392 -4.21 -16.02 -26.43
C MET A 392 -4.41 -14.75 -27.24
N GLU A 393 -3.76 -13.64 -26.84
CA GLU A 393 -3.81 -12.37 -27.58
C GLU A 393 -3.28 -12.53 -29.00
N ARG A 394 -2.14 -13.20 -29.17
CA ARG A 394 -1.59 -13.54 -30.49
C ARG A 394 -2.58 -14.35 -31.33
N PHE A 395 -3.22 -15.36 -30.74
CA PHE A 395 -4.20 -16.20 -31.44
C PHE A 395 -5.44 -15.39 -31.84
N ASN A 396 -5.96 -14.54 -30.95
CA ASN A 396 -7.10 -13.68 -31.22
C ASN A 396 -6.79 -12.65 -32.31
N MET A 397 -5.61 -12.02 -32.26
CA MET A 397 -5.16 -11.09 -33.30
C MET A 397 -5.04 -11.79 -34.66
N ALA A 398 -4.47 -13.00 -34.69
CA ALA A 398 -4.35 -13.78 -35.93
C ALA A 398 -5.72 -14.17 -36.49
N ASN A 399 -6.66 -14.60 -35.64
CA ASN A 399 -8.02 -14.94 -36.06
C ASN A 399 -8.78 -13.72 -36.57
N TRP A 400 -8.74 -12.60 -35.83
CA TRP A 400 -9.36 -11.34 -36.26
C TRP A 400 -8.79 -10.91 -37.61
N LEU A 401 -7.47 -10.88 -37.76
CA LEU A 401 -6.83 -10.51 -39.01
C LEU A 401 -7.23 -11.44 -40.16
N THR A 402 -7.33 -12.74 -39.91
CA THR A 402 -7.79 -13.73 -40.90
C THR A 402 -9.24 -13.47 -41.31
N GLN A 403 -10.11 -13.18 -40.35
CA GLN A 403 -11.52 -12.87 -40.61
C GLN A 403 -11.68 -11.57 -41.40
N GLU A 404 -10.98 -10.52 -40.99
CA GLU A 404 -10.97 -9.23 -41.70
C GLU A 404 -10.47 -9.41 -43.14
N LEU A 405 -9.30 -10.03 -43.33
CA LEU A 405 -8.76 -10.28 -44.67
C LEU A 405 -9.77 -11.04 -45.55
N SER A 406 -10.40 -12.08 -45.01
CA SER A 406 -11.43 -12.86 -45.73
C SER A 406 -12.66 -12.01 -46.08
N ALA A 407 -13.12 -11.17 -45.15
CA ALA A 407 -14.26 -10.28 -45.36
C ALA A 407 -13.97 -9.21 -46.41
N PHE A 408 -12.79 -8.58 -46.35
CA PHE A 408 -12.35 -7.58 -47.34
C PHE A 408 -12.18 -8.20 -48.73
N THR A 409 -11.57 -9.38 -48.84
CA THR A 409 -11.44 -10.09 -50.13
C THR A 409 -12.81 -10.39 -50.72
N LEU A 410 -13.73 -10.96 -49.93
CA LEU A 410 -15.09 -11.23 -50.40
C LEU A 410 -15.84 -9.95 -50.80
N ALA A 411 -15.69 -8.87 -50.03
CA ALA A 411 -16.33 -7.59 -50.33
C ALA A 411 -15.83 -7.01 -51.66
N ILE A 412 -14.52 -7.03 -51.92
CA ILE A 412 -13.93 -6.59 -53.18
C ILE A 412 -14.46 -7.43 -54.36
N ASP A 413 -14.52 -8.75 -54.20
CA ASP A 413 -14.98 -9.67 -55.26
C ASP A 413 -16.48 -9.51 -55.59
N THR A 414 -17.28 -8.97 -54.68
CA THR A 414 -18.74 -8.86 -54.81
C THR A 414 -19.23 -7.45 -55.13
N LEU A 415 -18.39 -6.42 -54.96
CA LEU A 415 -18.78 -5.03 -55.18
C LEU A 415 -18.75 -4.63 -56.66
N THR A 416 -19.81 -3.96 -57.10
CA THR A 416 -19.91 -3.36 -58.44
C THR A 416 -19.49 -1.89 -58.48
N ASP A 417 -19.36 -1.23 -57.32
CA ASP A 417 -18.93 0.17 -57.21
C ASP A 417 -17.39 0.27 -57.19
N SER A 418 -16.84 0.87 -58.24
CA SER A 418 -15.39 1.02 -58.43
C SER A 418 -14.71 1.95 -57.42
N SER A 419 -15.43 2.91 -56.84
CA SER A 419 -14.89 3.85 -55.87
C SER A 419 -14.71 3.21 -54.49
N LEU A 420 -15.67 2.38 -54.08
CA LEU A 420 -15.61 1.59 -52.85
C LEU A 420 -14.60 0.45 -52.96
N SER A 421 -14.51 -0.21 -54.13
CA SER A 421 -13.49 -1.25 -54.39
C SER A 421 -12.07 -0.73 -54.15
N LEU A 422 -11.74 0.46 -54.68
CA LEU A 422 -10.42 1.05 -54.50
C LEU A 422 -10.09 1.35 -53.03
N ALA A 423 -11.05 1.85 -52.26
CA ALA A 423 -10.86 2.12 -50.83
C ALA A 423 -10.61 0.83 -50.03
N LEU A 424 -11.35 -0.25 -50.33
CA LEU A 424 -11.16 -1.56 -49.70
C LEU A 424 -9.84 -2.20 -50.09
N GLU A 425 -9.39 -2.06 -51.34
CA GLU A 425 -8.06 -2.53 -51.78
C GLU A 425 -6.91 -1.84 -51.04
N ILE A 426 -7.03 -0.53 -50.78
CA ILE A 426 -6.06 0.22 -49.98
C ILE A 426 -6.01 -0.32 -48.55
N HIS A 427 -7.17 -0.54 -47.93
CA HIS A 427 -7.25 -1.10 -46.58
C HIS A 427 -6.75 -2.55 -46.51
N LEU A 428 -7.06 -3.38 -47.52
CA LEU A 428 -6.54 -4.75 -47.62
C LEU A 428 -5.01 -4.76 -47.68
N LYS A 429 -4.39 -3.87 -48.46
CA LYS A 429 -2.92 -3.72 -48.50
C LYS A 429 -2.34 -3.30 -47.13
N GLN A 430 -3.02 -2.44 -46.39
CA GLN A 430 -2.61 -2.05 -45.04
C GLN A 430 -2.68 -3.25 -44.07
N LEU A 431 -3.74 -4.05 -44.12
CA LEU A 431 -3.86 -5.27 -43.31
C LEU A 431 -2.82 -6.32 -43.70
N GLN A 432 -2.53 -6.51 -44.99
CA GLN A 432 -1.47 -7.41 -45.47
C GLN A 432 -0.07 -6.97 -45.00
N PHE A 433 0.18 -5.66 -44.90
CA PHE A 433 1.42 -5.15 -44.34
C PHE A 433 1.58 -5.53 -42.86
N LEU A 434 0.48 -5.54 -42.09
CA LEU A 434 0.50 -5.99 -40.69
C LEU A 434 0.82 -7.49 -40.55
N CYS A 435 0.59 -8.32 -41.58
CA CYS A 435 1.00 -9.73 -41.58
C CYS A 435 2.52 -9.96 -41.74
N LEU A 436 3.24 -8.97 -42.27
CA LEU A 436 4.67 -9.07 -42.58
C LEU A 436 5.58 -8.54 -41.46
N MET A 437 5.02 -7.84 -40.47
CA MET A 437 5.70 -7.41 -39.25
C MET A 437 5.54 -8.45 -38.14
#